data_AF-A0A836KFK5-F1
#
_entry.id   AF-A0A836KFK5-F1
#
_cell.length_a   1.000
_cell.length_b   1.000
_cell.length_c   1.000
_cell.angle_alpha   90.00
_cell.angle_beta   90.00
_cell.angle_gamma   90.00
#
_symmetry.space_group_name_H-M   'P 1'
#
loop_
_entity.id
_entity.type
_entity.pdbx_description
1 polymer ?
#
loop_
_entity_poly.entity_id
_entity_poly.type
_entity_poly.pdbx_seq_one_letter_code
_entity_poly.pdbx_strand_id
1 'polypeptide(L)'
;MRITITTKMVCLPVFESTDEYDINDELYAVVDRIKRRHGSTISHIRLWKTKVEPTTILRDLLKPLSSIFGDEEKGCESSSAHCIYYDFSPEVGKCAILNAK
;
A
#
# COMPACT_ATOMS: atom_id res chain seq x y z
N MET A 1 18.64 2.66 6.07
CA MET A 1 18.42 1.20 6.16
C MET A 1 17.27 0.88 5.23
N ARG A 2 17.33 -0.21 4.46
CA ARG A 2 16.30 -0.52 3.47
C ARG A 2 15.37 -1.61 3.96
N ILE A 3 14.12 -1.52 3.52
CA ILE A 3 13.07 -2.49 3.82
C ILE A 3 12.44 -2.96 2.51
N THR A 4 12.22 -4.27 2.39
CA THR A 4 11.54 -4.85 1.23
C THR A 4 10.06 -5.02 1.56
N ILE A 5 9.20 -4.41 0.76
CA ILE A 5 7.74 -4.45 0.96
C ILE A 5 7.08 -5.06 -0.27
N THR A 6 6.30 -6.11 -0.04
CA THR A 6 5.41 -6.71 -1.02
C THR A 6 4.02 -6.09 -0.91
N THR A 7 3.57 -5.43 -1.97
CA THR A 7 2.22 -4.88 -2.08
C THR A 7 1.32 -5.87 -2.81
N LYS A 8 0.16 -6.21 -2.24
CA LYS A 8 -0.83 -7.14 -2.82
C LYS A 8 -2.20 -6.48 -2.92
N MET A 9 -2.84 -6.58 -4.08
CA MET A 9 -4.24 -6.14 -4.19
C MET A 9 -5.16 -7.19 -3.56
N VAL A 10 -6.15 -6.73 -2.79
CA VAL A 10 -7.15 -7.63 -2.17
C VAL A 10 -7.87 -8.42 -3.27
N CYS A 11 -7.95 -9.75 -3.10
CA CYS A 11 -8.60 -10.69 -4.02
C CYS A 11 -8.06 -10.75 -5.47
N LEU A 12 -6.98 -10.05 -5.80
CA LEU A 12 -6.42 -10.01 -7.16
C LEU A 12 -4.89 -10.21 -7.14
N PRO A 13 -4.41 -11.46 -7.19
CA PRO A 13 -2.99 -11.79 -7.02
C PRO A 13 -2.11 -11.29 -8.18
N VAL A 14 -2.69 -11.03 -9.35
CA VAL A 14 -1.97 -10.51 -10.52
C VAL A 14 -1.32 -9.13 -10.29
N PHE A 15 -1.81 -8.38 -9.29
CA PHE A 15 -1.29 -7.06 -8.95
C PHE A 15 -0.34 -7.07 -7.74
N GLU A 16 0.36 -8.18 -7.54
CA GLU A 16 1.45 -8.30 -6.57
C GLU A 16 2.74 -7.67 -7.11
N SER A 17 3.44 -6.94 -6.25
CA SER A 17 4.74 -6.34 -6.57
C SER A 17 5.57 -6.21 -5.31
N THR A 18 6.87 -6.43 -5.45
CA THR A 18 7.83 -6.32 -4.35
C THR A 18 8.84 -5.24 -4.69
N ASP A 19 9.03 -4.30 -3.78
CA ASP A 19 9.88 -3.14 -3.98
C ASP A 19 10.67 -2.82 -2.70
N GLU A 20 11.85 -2.23 -2.88
CA GLU A 20 12.66 -1.69 -1.80
C GLU A 20 12.31 -0.22 -1.52
N TYR A 21 12.33 0.13 -0.24
CA TYR A 21 12.13 1.49 0.28
C TYR A 21 13.20 1.83 1.32
N ASP A 22 13.47 3.12 1.53
CA ASP A 22 14.21 3.53 2.72
C ASP A 22 13.29 3.43 3.93
N ILE A 23 13.80 2.96 5.06
CA ILE A 23 13.00 2.80 6.27
C ILE A 23 12.49 4.15 6.83
N ASN A 24 13.13 5.25 6.45
CA ASN A 24 12.70 6.61 6.80
C ASN A 24 11.68 7.18 5.80
N ASP A 25 11.44 6.51 4.68
CA ASP A 25 10.37 6.91 3.77
C ASP A 25 9.04 6.82 4.52
N GLU A 26 8.14 7.74 4.20
CA GLU A 26 6.78 7.73 4.70
C GLU A 26 5.95 6.67 3.95
N LEU A 27 4.90 6.15 4.59
CA LEU A 27 3.96 5.22 3.96
C LEU A 27 3.38 5.75 2.63
N TYR A 28 3.30 7.07 2.49
CA TYR A 28 2.96 7.75 1.25
C TYR A 28 3.79 7.26 0.04
N ALA A 29 5.09 6.98 0.21
CA ALA A 29 5.94 6.48 -0.86
C ALA A 29 5.44 5.14 -1.43
N VAL A 30 4.90 4.27 -0.58
CA VAL A 30 4.27 3.01 -0.99
C VAL A 30 2.98 3.28 -1.78
N VAL A 31 2.13 4.20 -1.29
CA VAL A 31 0.88 4.59 -1.97
C VAL A 31 1.16 5.16 -3.35
N ASP A 32 2.10 6.08 -3.44
CA ASP A 32 2.51 6.74 -4.66
C ASP A 32 3.06 5.73 -5.69
N ARG A 33 3.82 4.73 -5.24
CA ARG A 33 4.27 3.63 -6.10
C ARG A 33 3.10 2.75 -6.59
N ILE A 34 2.16 2.41 -5.71
CA ILE A 34 0.93 1.70 -6.10
C ILE A 34 0.17 2.50 -7.17
N LYS A 35 -0.05 3.80 -6.96
CA LYS A 35 -0.72 4.68 -7.93
C LYS A 35 -0.04 4.66 -9.28
N ARG A 36 1.28 4.82 -9.33
CA ARG A 36 2.03 4.80 -10.61
C ARG A 36 1.86 3.49 -11.37
N ARG A 37 1.82 2.35 -10.68
CA ARG A 37 1.58 1.04 -11.34
C ARG A 37 0.18 0.93 -11.95
N HIS A 38 -0.80 1.64 -11.39
CA HIS A 38 -2.16 1.76 -11.93
C HIS A 38 -2.33 2.97 -12.87
N GLY A 39 -1.23 3.51 -13.42
CA GLY A 39 -1.26 4.65 -14.33
C GLY A 39 -1.76 5.94 -13.69
N SER A 40 -1.67 6.06 -12.37
CA SER A 40 -2.12 7.21 -11.56
C SER A 40 -3.62 7.51 -11.63
N THR A 41 -4.44 6.52 -12.02
CA THR A 41 -5.90 6.68 -12.18
C THR A 41 -6.71 6.30 -10.94
N ILE A 42 -6.07 5.68 -9.94
CA ILE A 42 -6.76 5.18 -8.75
C ILE A 42 -6.74 6.19 -7.61
N SER A 43 -7.85 6.24 -6.87
CA SER A 43 -8.05 7.12 -5.72
C SER A 43 -8.58 6.33 -4.52
N HIS A 44 -8.68 6.98 -3.35
CA HIS A 44 -9.26 6.35 -2.14
C HIS A 44 -8.63 4.99 -1.78
N ILE A 45 -7.30 4.93 -1.82
CA ILE A 45 -6.55 3.71 -1.51
C ILE A 45 -6.66 3.41 0.00
N ARG A 46 -7.09 2.19 0.33
CA ARG A 46 -7.06 1.62 1.67
C ARG A 46 -5.90 0.66 1.76
N LEU A 47 -5.23 0.66 2.91
CA LEU A 47 -4.04 -0.16 3.17
C LEU A 47 -4.21 -0.97 4.44
N TRP A 48 -3.67 -2.19 4.42
CA TRP A 48 -3.60 -3.08 5.59
C TRP A 48 -2.23 -3.70 5.71
N LYS A 49 -1.71 -3.75 6.94
CA LYS A 49 -0.45 -4.42 7.26
C LYS A 49 -0.66 -5.92 7.42
N THR A 50 0.11 -6.73 6.69
CA THR A 50 0.21 -8.21 6.83
C THR A 50 -1.05 -9.03 6.53
N LYS A 51 -2.24 -8.56 6.92
CA LYS A 51 -3.54 -9.23 6.72
C LYS A 51 -4.65 -8.18 6.61
N VAL A 52 -5.73 -8.50 5.89
CA VAL A 52 -6.87 -7.60 5.66
C VAL A 52 -7.85 -7.68 6.85
N GLU A 53 -7.59 -6.92 7.91
CA GLU A 53 -8.43 -6.87 9.11
C GLU A 53 -8.59 -5.43 9.63
N PRO A 54 -9.69 -5.07 10.33
CA PRO A 54 -9.88 -3.71 10.81
C PRO A 54 -8.76 -3.17 11.72
N THR A 55 -8.09 -4.05 12.46
CA THR A 55 -7.02 -3.75 13.40
C THR A 55 -5.68 -3.43 12.73
N THR A 56 -5.51 -3.81 11.45
CA THR A 56 -4.24 -3.66 10.71
C THR A 56 -4.28 -2.52 9.69
N ILE A 57 -5.34 -1.70 9.69
CA ILE A 57 -5.51 -0.60 8.74
C ILE A 57 -4.40 0.44 8.95
N LEU A 58 -3.70 0.77 7.87
CA LEU A 58 -2.71 1.84 7.84
C LEU A 58 -3.38 3.13 7.37
N ARG A 59 -3.63 4.07 8.28
CA ARG A 59 -4.36 5.32 8.01
C ARG A 59 -3.46 6.53 7.83
N ASP A 60 -2.37 6.57 8.60
CA ASP A 60 -1.45 7.70 8.59
C ASP A 60 -0.38 7.49 7.52
N LEU A 61 -0.52 8.24 6.42
CA LEU A 61 0.40 8.16 5.29
C LEU A 61 1.73 8.85 5.53
N LEU A 62 1.81 9.76 6.51
CA LEU A 62 3.03 10.47 6.87
C LEU A 62 3.89 9.66 7.87
N LYS A 63 3.35 8.54 8.35
CA LYS A 63 4.07 7.67 9.28
C LYS A 63 5.27 7.02 8.56
N PRO A 64 6.49 7.12 9.10
CA PRO A 64 7.66 6.44 8.56
C PRO A 64 7.49 4.92 8.54
N LEU A 65 8.04 4.25 7.54
CA LEU A 65 8.00 2.79 7.42
C LEU A 65 8.67 2.10 8.63
N SER A 66 9.70 2.71 9.22
CA SER A 66 10.33 2.26 10.46
C SER A 66 9.35 2.16 11.63
N SER A 67 8.38 3.07 11.73
CA SER A 67 7.38 3.04 12.81
C SER A 67 6.23 2.06 12.52
N ILE A 68 6.15 1.54 11.30
CA ILE A 68 5.16 0.54 10.89
C ILE A 68 5.75 -0.87 11.02
N PHE A 69 7.01 -1.06 10.65
CA PHE A 69 7.67 -2.36 10.52
C PHE A 69 8.88 -2.57 11.43
N GLY A 70 9.42 -1.53 12.07
CA GLY A 70 10.69 -1.58 12.81
C GLY A 70 10.67 -2.42 14.10
N ASP A 71 9.49 -2.68 14.68
CA ASP A 71 9.38 -3.55 15.87
C ASP A 71 9.40 -5.05 15.50
N GLU A 72 9.16 -5.41 14.24
CA GLU A 72 9.07 -6.81 13.80
C GLU A 72 10.45 -7.47 13.62
N GLU A 73 11.52 -6.68 13.56
CA GLU A 73 12.90 -7.19 13.50
C GLU A 73 13.38 -7.82 14.82
N LYS A 74 12.63 -7.66 15.93
CA LYS A 74 13.05 -8.17 17.25
C LYS A 74 12.56 -9.58 17.60
N GLY A 75 11.72 -10.23 16.78
CA GLY A 75 10.94 -11.38 17.25
C GLY A 75 10.73 -12.58 16.32
N CYS A 76 11.18 -12.58 15.05
CA CYS A 76 10.88 -13.72 14.17
C CYS A 76 12.00 -14.00 13.17
N GLU A 77 12.74 -15.09 13.40
CA GLU A 77 13.72 -15.69 12.48
C GLU A 77 13.01 -16.38 11.29
N SER A 78 12.20 -15.64 10.55
CA SER A 78 11.50 -16.16 9.37
C SER A 78 11.39 -15.03 8.35
N SER A 79 12.35 -14.98 7.41
CA SER A 79 12.32 -14.22 6.15
C SER A 79 11.35 -13.03 6.14
N SER A 80 11.83 -11.87 6.56
CA SER A 80 11.12 -10.58 6.75
C SER A 80 10.56 -9.98 5.44
N ALA A 81 9.64 -10.69 4.78
CA ALA A 81 8.87 -10.16 3.68
C ALA A 81 7.70 -9.33 4.25
N HIS A 82 7.92 -8.02 4.47
CA HIS A 82 6.86 -7.13 4.89
C HIS A 82 5.78 -7.06 3.81
N CYS A 83 4.52 -7.22 4.19
CA CYS A 83 3.41 -7.25 3.25
C CYS A 83 2.41 -6.14 3.54
N ILE A 84 2.00 -5.42 2.48
CA ILE A 84 0.91 -4.44 2.53
C ILE A 84 -0.17 -4.89 1.56
N TYR A 85 -1.36 -5.13 2.08
CA TYR A 85 -2.54 -5.30 1.24
C TYR A 85 -3.11 -3.93 0.91
N TYR A 86 -3.63 -3.78 -0.31
CA TYR A 86 -4.31 -2.57 -0.72
C TYR A 86 -5.57 -2.86 -1.51
N ASP A 87 -6.49 -1.92 -1.42
CA ASP A 87 -7.71 -1.84 -2.20
C ASP A 87 -7.96 -0.37 -2.55
N PHE A 88 -8.73 -0.09 -3.59
CA PHE A 88 -9.08 1.27 -3.97
C PHE A 88 -10.53 1.31 -4.45
N SER A 89 -11.19 2.42 -4.17
CA SER A 89 -12.51 2.66 -4.73
C SER A 89 -12.38 3.40 -6.06
N PRO A 90 -13.25 3.11 -7.05
CA PRO A 90 -13.30 3.93 -8.24
C PRO A 90 -13.58 5.38 -7.84
N GLU A 91 -12.87 6.32 -8.46
CA GLU A 91 -13.24 7.71 -8.38
C GLU A 91 -14.62 7.85 -9.03
N VAL A 92 -15.59 8.45 -8.33
CA VAL A 92 -16.90 8.76 -8.91
C VAL A 92 -16.70 9.92 -9.87
N GLY A 93 -16.04 9.66 -10.99
CA GLY A 93 -15.83 10.62 -12.05
C GLY A 93 -17.13 10.79 -12.80
N LYS A 94 -17.78 11.95 -12.62
CA LYS A 94 -18.72 12.46 -13.62
C LYS A 94 -17.93 12.65 -14.91
N CYS A 95 -17.88 11.64 -15.77
CA CYS A 95 -17.27 11.76 -17.08
C CYS A 95 -18.04 12.86 -17.82
N ALA A 96 -17.37 13.98 -18.08
CA ALA A 96 -17.98 15.14 -18.76
C ALA A 96 -18.55 14.74 -20.14
N ILE A 97 -17.95 13.74 -20.78
CA ILE A 97 -18.40 13.19 -22.07
C ILE A 97 -19.68 12.34 -21.90
N LEU A 98 -19.82 11.59 -20.81
CA LEU A 98 -20.99 10.73 -20.56
C LEU A 98 -22.18 11.50 -19.96
N ASN A 99 -21.98 12.74 -19.51
CA ASN A 99 -23.04 13.63 -19.04
C ASN A 99 -23.62 14.53 -20.16
N ALA A 100 -23.48 14.12 -21.42
CA ALA A 100 -24.15 14.78 -22.54
C ALA A 100 -25.61 14.28 -22.68
N LYS A 101 -26.46 14.63 -21.71
CA LYS A 101 -27.88 15.02 -21.81
C LYS A 101 -28.61 14.88 -20.47
#